data_AF-A0A316FC21-F1
#
_entry.id   AF-A0A316FC21-F1
#
_cell.length_a   1.000
_cell.length_b   1.000
_cell.length_c   1.000
_cell.angle_alpha   90.00
_cell.angle_beta   90.00
_cell.angle_gamma   90.00
#
_symmetry.space_group_name_H-M   'P 1'
#
loop_
_entity.id
_entity.type
_entity.pdbx_description
1 polymer ?
#
loop_
_entity_poly.entity_id
_entity_poly.type
_entity_poly.pdbx_seq_one_letter_code
_entity_poly.pdbx_strand_id
1 'polypeptide(L)'
;MEQASVEVQLQVWKELAINKQILMQTAAKGLGLAEEYTPEELEAALNKAIHIGNNADAEIKSAQEKAETAIAEMQAKVDAAEKATKEALAAKEQALADKEAAEQSMEANRVNNADELKKVKAQLADKQKELKQITKVLADTPENVVKKMKALKKEKMDESKARKQAEDVSKKLRKEKQTAETTVAEQKEVLQKAVELSEEYTALNKLANEQFNQLAKKADDKDSLEKVPAINEEIIELIKTAAEEEKKKGKK
;
A
#
# COMPACT_ATOMS: atom_id res chain seq x y z
N MET A 1 48.72 128.08 47.65
CA MET A 1 48.51 126.64 47.36
C MET A 1 47.40 126.03 48.21
N GLU A 2 47.18 126.48 49.45
CA GLU A 2 46.12 125.96 50.33
C GLU A 2 44.69 126.29 49.85
N GLN A 3 44.41 127.52 49.40
CA GLN A 3 43.08 127.93 48.92
C GLN A 3 42.60 127.17 47.65
N ALA A 4 43.50 126.93 46.69
CA ALA A 4 43.18 126.17 45.48
C ALA A 4 42.84 124.70 45.79
N SER A 5 43.48 124.12 46.82
CA SER A 5 43.15 122.77 47.30
C SER A 5 41.76 122.71 47.96
N VAL A 6 41.36 123.76 48.70
CA VAL A 6 40.03 123.84 49.34
C VAL A 6 38.93 124.00 48.29
N GLU A 7 39.17 124.76 47.23
CA GLU A 7 38.19 124.98 46.16
C GLU A 7 37.95 123.72 45.32
N VAL A 8 39.01 122.96 45.03
CA VAL A 8 38.91 121.63 44.39
C VAL A 8 38.14 120.66 45.29
N GLN A 9 38.40 120.65 46.60
CA GLN A 9 37.63 119.81 47.54
C GLN A 9 36.15 120.18 47.54
N LEU A 10 35.81 121.47 47.57
CA LEU A 10 34.42 121.93 47.51
C LEU A 10 33.71 121.54 46.21
N GLN A 11 34.41 121.56 45.07
CA GLN A 11 33.86 121.07 43.80
C GLN A 11 33.57 119.58 43.86
N VAL A 12 34.51 118.77 44.38
CA VAL A 12 34.31 117.32 44.57
C VAL A 12 33.12 117.04 45.48
N TRP A 13 32.95 117.78 46.57
CA TRP A 13 31.78 117.63 47.45
C TRP A 13 30.46 118.01 46.78
N LYS A 14 30.46 119.05 45.94
CA LYS A 14 29.28 119.45 45.15
C LYS A 14 28.91 118.39 44.12
N GLU A 15 29.87 117.89 43.35
CA GLU A 15 29.63 116.82 42.38
C GLU A 15 29.14 115.54 43.07
N LEU A 16 29.73 115.18 44.20
CA LEU A 16 29.29 114.04 45.00
C LEU A 16 27.85 114.21 45.50
N ALA A 17 27.48 115.41 45.96
CA ALA A 17 26.13 115.71 46.41
C ALA A 17 25.11 115.64 45.27
N ILE A 18 25.44 116.19 44.09
CA ILE A 18 24.59 116.12 42.89
C ILE A 18 24.41 114.68 42.44
N ASN A 19 25.50 113.90 42.35
CA ASN A 19 25.45 112.49 41.98
C ASN A 19 24.60 111.67 42.95
N LYS A 20 24.73 111.93 44.27
CA LYS A 20 23.90 111.31 45.30
C LYS A 20 22.42 111.67 45.13
N GLN A 21 22.10 112.93 44.87
CA GLN A 21 20.73 113.39 44.66
C GLN A 21 20.10 112.73 43.42
N ILE A 22 20.83 112.68 42.31
CA ILE A 22 20.39 112.01 41.07
C ILE A 22 20.15 110.51 41.33
N LEU A 23 21.06 109.85 42.04
CA LEU A 23 20.91 108.44 42.40
C LEU A 23 19.65 108.21 43.26
N MET A 24 19.44 109.01 44.29
CA MET A 24 18.27 108.87 45.17
C MET A 24 16.97 109.14 44.41
N GLN A 25 16.91 110.18 43.56
CA GLN A 25 15.75 110.46 42.72
C GLN A 25 15.45 109.35 41.70
N THR A 26 16.50 108.76 41.11
CA THR A 26 16.36 107.65 40.16
C THR A 26 15.87 106.38 40.86
N ALA A 27 16.40 106.07 42.05
CA ALA A 27 15.95 104.96 42.86
C ALA A 27 14.50 105.13 43.32
N ALA A 28 14.14 106.32 43.81
CA ALA A 28 12.77 106.67 44.20
C ALA A 28 11.79 106.51 43.04
N LYS A 29 12.15 107.01 41.84
CA LYS A 29 11.35 106.83 40.63
C LYS A 29 11.21 105.35 40.22
N GLY A 30 12.28 104.57 40.31
CA GLY A 30 12.26 103.13 40.01
C GLY A 30 11.40 102.31 40.98
N LEU A 31 11.28 102.77 42.23
CA LEU A 31 10.43 102.17 43.26
C LEU A 31 9.00 102.74 43.28
N GLY A 32 8.71 103.74 42.44
CA GLY A 32 7.40 104.38 42.34
C GLY A 32 7.04 105.30 43.51
N LEU A 33 8.05 105.89 44.19
CA LEU A 33 7.83 106.89 45.24
C LEU A 33 7.46 108.26 44.66
N ALA A 34 6.83 109.11 45.47
CA ALA A 34 6.46 110.48 45.11
C ALA A 34 7.70 111.38 44.89
N GLU A 35 7.52 112.56 44.28
CA GLU A 35 8.62 113.53 44.01
C GLU A 35 9.29 114.05 45.29
N GLU A 36 8.52 114.14 46.38
CA GLU A 36 9.01 114.37 47.74
C GLU A 36 8.88 113.06 48.52
N TYR A 37 10.00 112.55 49.02
CA TYR A 37 10.06 111.32 49.82
C TYR A 37 11.05 111.52 50.98
N THR A 38 10.79 110.85 52.10
CA THR A 38 11.75 110.82 53.22
C THR A 38 12.82 109.75 53.00
N PRO A 39 14.01 109.89 53.62
CA PRO A 39 15.01 108.82 53.62
C PRO A 39 14.46 107.48 54.12
N GLU A 40 13.57 107.50 55.11
CA GLU A 40 12.93 106.31 55.67
C GLU A 40 11.97 105.64 54.68
N GLU A 41 11.22 106.42 53.89
CA GLU A 41 10.34 105.90 52.83
C GLU A 41 11.15 105.25 51.70
N LEU A 42 12.28 105.85 51.32
CA LEU A 42 13.19 105.27 50.33
C LEU A 42 13.81 103.96 50.83
N GLU A 43 14.28 103.93 52.08
CA GLU A 43 14.84 102.73 52.70
C GLU A 43 13.79 101.61 52.82
N ALA A 44 12.57 101.93 53.26
CA ALA A 44 11.48 100.96 53.36
C ALA A 44 11.09 100.38 51.99
N ALA A 45 11.01 101.22 50.95
CA ALA A 45 10.72 100.78 49.58
C ALA A 45 11.84 99.91 48.99
N LEU A 46 13.11 100.27 49.23
CA LEU A 46 14.27 99.46 48.84
C LEU A 46 14.24 98.09 49.52
N ASN A 47 14.04 98.05 50.84
CA ASN A 47 13.96 96.80 51.61
C ASN A 47 12.78 95.92 51.13
N LYS A 48 11.62 96.53 50.85
CA LYS A 48 10.47 95.81 50.28
C LYS A 48 10.77 95.24 48.90
N ALA A 49 11.40 96.00 48.01
CA ALA A 49 11.77 95.54 46.68
C ALA A 49 12.80 94.39 46.74
N ILE A 50 13.80 94.49 47.62
CA ILE A 50 14.78 93.43 47.88
C ILE A 50 14.08 92.17 48.39
N HIS A 51 13.15 92.29 49.35
CA HIS A 51 12.38 91.15 49.84
C HIS A 51 11.53 90.50 48.75
N ILE A 52 10.87 91.29 47.91
CA ILE A 52 10.09 90.76 46.78
C ILE A 52 11.01 90.04 45.79
N GLY A 53 12.16 90.63 45.44
CA GLY A 53 13.15 90.01 44.55
C GLY A 53 13.64 88.68 45.10
N ASN A 54 14.05 88.64 46.38
CA ASN A 54 14.50 87.40 47.04
C ASN A 54 13.41 86.32 47.06
N ASN A 55 12.15 86.70 47.33
CA ASN A 55 11.04 85.76 47.34
C ASN A 55 10.72 85.26 45.92
N ALA A 56 10.72 86.13 44.92
CA ALA A 56 10.50 85.76 43.53
C ALA A 56 11.60 84.83 43.01
N ASP A 57 12.87 85.10 43.33
CA ASP A 57 13.99 84.23 42.97
C ASP A 57 13.87 82.85 43.63
N ALA A 58 13.45 82.80 44.90
CA ALA A 58 13.20 81.55 45.60
C ALA A 58 12.03 80.75 44.98
N GLU A 59 10.93 81.43 44.60
CA GLU A 59 9.79 80.82 43.93
C GLU A 59 10.15 80.30 42.53
N ILE A 60 10.88 81.09 41.74
CA ILE A 60 11.35 80.69 40.40
C ILE A 60 12.24 79.46 40.51
N LYS A 61 13.20 79.46 41.45
CA LYS A 61 14.08 78.30 41.67
C LYS A 61 13.27 77.07 42.08
N SER A 62 12.31 77.22 43.00
CA SER A 62 11.44 76.11 43.41
C SER A 62 10.58 75.59 42.26
N ALA A 63 10.06 76.47 41.40
CA ALA A 63 9.28 76.10 40.23
C ALA A 63 10.14 75.40 39.17
N GLN A 64 11.37 75.85 38.95
CA GLN A 64 12.34 75.20 38.05
C GLN A 64 12.68 73.79 38.52
N GLU A 65 13.02 73.61 39.80
CA GLU A 65 13.32 72.28 40.37
C GLU A 65 12.13 71.31 40.25
N LYS A 66 10.90 71.81 40.49
CA LYS A 66 9.68 71.02 40.30
C LYS A 66 9.44 70.66 38.84
N ALA A 67 9.65 71.60 37.92
CA ALA A 67 9.49 71.37 36.49
C ALA A 67 10.52 70.36 35.96
N GLU A 68 11.78 70.47 36.36
CA GLU A 68 12.84 69.51 36.02
C GLU A 68 12.50 68.10 36.53
N THR A 69 12.02 67.99 37.77
CA THR A 69 11.59 66.71 38.34
C THR A 69 10.41 66.13 37.55
N ALA A 70 9.39 66.93 37.24
CA ALA A 70 8.23 66.47 36.48
C ALA A 70 8.59 66.05 35.04
N ILE A 71 9.52 66.76 34.39
CA ILE A 71 10.04 66.40 33.06
C ILE A 71 10.79 65.07 33.13
N ALA A 72 11.66 64.88 34.13
CA ALA A 72 12.38 63.64 34.32
C ALA A 72 11.45 62.44 34.57
N GLU A 73 10.43 62.62 35.42
CA GLU A 73 9.40 61.59 35.64
C GLU A 73 8.59 61.28 34.38
N MET A 74 8.24 62.30 33.60
CA MET A 74 7.49 62.11 32.35
C MET A 74 8.33 61.37 31.31
N GLN A 75 9.61 61.73 31.18
CA GLN A 75 10.54 61.03 30.27
C GLN A 75 10.68 59.56 30.67
N ALA A 76 10.87 59.27 31.96
CA ALA A 76 10.97 57.90 32.45
C ALA A 76 9.68 57.08 32.17
N LYS A 77 8.50 57.71 32.29
CA LYS A 77 7.22 57.05 31.95
C LYS A 77 7.08 56.80 30.46
N VAL A 78 7.52 57.73 29.61
CA VAL A 78 7.50 57.56 28.15
C VAL A 78 8.44 56.42 27.75
N ASP A 79 9.67 56.42 28.24
CA ASP A 79 10.65 55.36 27.93
C ASP A 79 10.13 53.98 28.37
N ALA A 80 9.51 53.89 29.55
CA ALA A 80 8.89 52.67 30.04
C ALA A 80 7.71 52.22 29.17
N ALA A 81 6.86 53.15 28.72
CA ALA A 81 5.71 52.86 27.86
C ALA A 81 6.16 52.41 26.46
N GLU A 82 7.19 53.03 25.89
CA GLU A 82 7.76 52.64 24.59
C GLU A 82 8.36 51.23 24.66
N LYS A 83 9.10 50.93 25.74
CA LYS A 83 9.64 49.59 25.96
C LYS A 83 8.51 48.55 26.10
N ALA A 84 7.50 48.83 26.92
CA ALA A 84 6.36 47.93 27.09
C ALA A 84 5.59 47.72 25.77
N THR A 85 5.43 48.77 24.97
CA THR A 85 4.78 48.69 23.65
C THR A 85 5.58 47.81 22.70
N LYS A 86 6.91 47.96 22.66
CA LYS A 86 7.78 47.12 21.84
C LYS A 86 7.72 45.65 22.24
N GLU A 87 7.74 45.37 23.54
CA GLU A 87 7.61 44.00 24.06
C GLU A 87 6.22 43.40 23.74
N ALA A 88 5.14 44.18 23.87
CA ALA A 88 3.80 43.75 23.52
C ALA A 88 3.63 43.47 22.01
N LEU A 89 4.23 44.29 21.15
CA LEU A 89 4.24 44.07 19.70
C LEU A 89 5.01 42.80 19.34
N ALA A 90 6.18 42.57 19.92
CA ALA A 90 6.96 41.35 19.69
C ALA A 90 6.19 40.10 20.17
N ALA A 91 5.56 40.15 21.34
CA ALA A 91 4.74 39.06 21.84
C ALA A 91 3.53 38.78 20.94
N LYS A 92 2.90 39.83 20.39
CA LYS A 92 1.79 39.70 19.44
C LYS A 92 2.25 39.06 18.13
N GLU A 93 3.38 39.47 17.58
CA GLU A 93 3.93 38.89 16.34
C GLU A 93 4.26 37.40 16.54
N GLN A 94 4.88 37.04 17.66
CA GLN A 94 5.14 35.64 17.99
C GLN A 94 3.84 34.84 18.13
N ALA A 95 2.85 35.37 18.84
CA ALA A 95 1.56 34.70 19.01
C ALA A 95 0.81 34.51 17.69
N LEU A 96 0.93 35.45 16.75
CA LEU A 96 0.37 35.30 15.40
C LEU A 96 1.11 34.20 14.61
N ALA A 97 2.44 34.19 14.65
CA ALA A 97 3.23 33.15 13.99
C ALA A 97 2.94 31.75 14.54
N ASP A 98 2.84 31.61 15.86
CA ASP A 98 2.51 30.34 16.53
C ASP A 98 1.08 29.88 16.16
N LYS A 99 0.13 30.83 16.10
CA LYS A 99 -1.24 30.54 15.68
C LYS A 99 -1.28 30.05 14.23
N GLU A 100 -0.61 30.72 13.30
CA GLU A 100 -0.55 30.32 11.89
C GLU A 100 0.09 28.94 11.73
N ALA A 101 1.19 28.67 12.45
CA ALA A 101 1.84 27.36 12.45
C ALA A 101 0.93 26.25 13.00
N ALA A 102 0.20 26.53 14.08
CA ALA A 102 -0.76 25.60 14.65
C ALA A 102 -1.93 25.32 13.69
N GLU A 103 -2.50 26.35 13.05
CA GLU A 103 -3.58 26.19 12.07
C GLU A 103 -3.13 25.35 10.86
N GLN A 104 -1.94 25.62 10.32
CA GLN A 104 -1.37 24.82 9.23
C GLN A 104 -1.14 23.35 9.64
N SER A 105 -0.62 23.13 10.85
CA SER A 105 -0.42 21.77 11.39
C SER A 105 -1.75 21.04 11.58
N MET A 106 -2.78 21.72 12.09
CA MET A 106 -4.11 21.14 12.27
C MET A 106 -4.75 20.77 10.94
N GLU A 107 -4.67 21.62 9.92
CA GLU A 107 -5.23 21.29 8.61
C GLU A 107 -4.48 20.14 7.94
N ALA A 108 -3.14 20.12 8.02
CA ALA A 108 -2.34 19.01 7.53
C ALA A 108 -2.71 17.69 8.22
N ASN A 109 -2.87 17.71 9.55
CA ASN A 109 -3.32 16.54 10.32
C ASN A 109 -4.75 16.11 9.95
N ARG A 110 -5.65 17.06 9.69
CA ARG A 110 -7.03 16.76 9.27
C ARG A 110 -7.07 16.08 7.91
N VAL A 111 -6.29 16.57 6.95
CA VAL A 111 -6.16 15.96 5.61
C VAL A 111 -5.54 14.57 5.71
N ASN A 112 -4.42 14.42 6.43
CA ASN A 112 -3.75 13.15 6.61
C ASN A 112 -4.67 12.11 7.26
N ASN A 113 -5.36 12.48 8.34
CA ASN A 113 -6.31 11.59 9.03
C ASN A 113 -7.49 11.22 8.12
N ALA A 114 -8.02 12.16 7.33
CA ALA A 114 -9.08 11.87 6.37
C ALA A 114 -8.64 10.85 5.31
N ASP A 115 -7.41 10.96 4.81
CA ASP A 115 -6.88 10.04 3.81
C ASP A 115 -6.52 8.67 4.39
N GLU A 116 -5.98 8.62 5.61
CA GLU A 116 -5.81 7.37 6.36
C GLU A 116 -7.15 6.67 6.59
N LEU A 117 -8.18 7.41 7.00
CA LEU A 117 -9.50 6.86 7.22
C LEU A 117 -10.14 6.33 5.93
N LYS A 118 -9.91 6.98 4.78
CA LYS A 118 -10.31 6.45 3.47
C LYS A 118 -9.57 5.15 3.15
N LYS A 119 -8.25 5.09 3.36
CA LYS A 119 -7.43 3.88 3.12
C LYS A 119 -7.92 2.72 3.99
N VAL A 120 -8.15 2.96 5.29
CA VAL A 120 -8.67 1.95 6.21
C VAL A 120 -10.06 1.47 5.79
N LYS A 121 -10.95 2.37 5.37
CA LYS A 121 -12.27 1.99 4.83
C LYS A 121 -12.17 1.14 3.57
N ALA A 122 -11.25 1.48 2.66
CA ALA A 122 -11.00 0.68 1.45
C ALA A 122 -10.49 -0.72 1.80
N GLN A 123 -9.48 -0.81 2.67
CA GLN A 123 -8.95 -2.09 3.16
C GLN A 123 -10.03 -2.92 3.85
N LEU A 124 -10.90 -2.31 4.67
CA LEU A 124 -12.00 -3.00 5.33
C LEU A 124 -13.01 -3.55 4.31
N ALA A 125 -13.36 -2.76 3.30
CA ALA A 125 -14.27 -3.19 2.23
C ALA A 125 -13.69 -4.37 1.44
N ASP A 126 -12.39 -4.34 1.12
CA ASP A 126 -11.70 -5.44 0.43
C ASP A 126 -11.62 -6.69 1.31
N LYS A 127 -11.26 -6.55 2.59
CA LYS A 127 -11.28 -7.66 3.56
C LYS A 127 -12.68 -8.25 3.72
N GLN A 128 -13.73 -7.43 3.69
CA GLN A 128 -15.10 -7.92 3.77
C GLN A 128 -15.52 -8.67 2.49
N LYS A 129 -15.05 -8.25 1.31
CA LYS A 129 -15.24 -9.01 0.06
C LYS A 129 -14.47 -10.32 0.10
N GLU A 130 -13.21 -10.30 0.52
CA GLU A 130 -12.38 -11.50 0.72
C GLU A 130 -13.07 -12.47 1.67
N LEU A 131 -13.55 -12.01 2.83
CA LEU A 131 -14.29 -12.84 3.78
C LEU A 131 -15.56 -13.43 3.17
N LYS A 132 -16.35 -12.65 2.42
CA LYS A 132 -17.52 -13.19 1.71
C LYS A 132 -17.14 -14.25 0.69
N GLN A 133 -16.03 -14.07 -0.02
CA GLN A 133 -15.53 -15.03 -1.00
C GLN A 133 -14.99 -16.28 -0.32
N ILE A 134 -14.22 -16.14 0.75
CA ILE A 134 -13.76 -17.24 1.61
C ILE A 134 -14.97 -18.00 2.15
N THR A 135 -15.97 -17.31 2.69
CA THR A 135 -17.22 -17.94 3.14
C THR A 135 -17.95 -18.63 2.00
N LYS A 136 -17.98 -18.08 0.79
CA LYS A 136 -18.58 -18.74 -0.39
C LYS A 136 -17.81 -19.98 -0.83
N VAL A 137 -16.48 -19.97 -0.73
CA VAL A 137 -15.60 -21.09 -1.10
C VAL A 137 -15.62 -22.18 -0.03
N LEU A 138 -15.59 -21.81 1.25
CA LEU A 138 -15.69 -22.71 2.40
C LEU A 138 -17.11 -23.25 2.60
N ALA A 139 -18.12 -22.47 2.20
CA ALA A 139 -19.49 -22.97 2.07
C ALA A 139 -19.60 -23.82 0.80
N ASP A 140 -18.96 -24.99 0.81
CA ASP A 140 -19.67 -26.15 0.33
C ASP A 140 -20.94 -26.24 1.21
N THR A 141 -22.05 -25.68 0.73
CA THR A 141 -23.34 -25.80 1.42
C THR A 141 -23.60 -27.28 1.72
N PRO A 142 -24.34 -27.61 2.79
CA PRO A 142 -24.75 -29.00 3.05
C PRO A 142 -25.30 -29.68 1.79
N GLU A 143 -25.98 -28.93 0.93
CA GLU A 143 -26.41 -29.37 -0.41
C GLU A 143 -25.28 -29.70 -1.39
N ASN A 144 -24.21 -28.90 -1.47
CA ASN A 144 -23.05 -29.21 -2.31
C ASN A 144 -22.26 -30.42 -1.79
N VAL A 145 -22.10 -30.54 -0.46
CA VAL A 145 -21.50 -31.75 0.14
C VAL A 145 -22.35 -32.98 -0.18
N VAL A 146 -23.67 -32.89 -0.03
CA VAL A 146 -24.61 -33.99 -0.36
C VAL A 146 -24.57 -34.32 -1.86
N LYS A 147 -24.48 -33.32 -2.75
CA LYS A 147 -24.32 -33.54 -4.20
C LYS A 147 -23.01 -34.26 -4.51
N LYS A 148 -21.88 -33.82 -3.95
CA LYS A 148 -20.57 -34.48 -4.10
C LYS A 148 -20.60 -35.91 -3.56
N MET A 149 -21.21 -36.14 -2.40
CA MET A 149 -21.40 -37.48 -1.82
C MET A 149 -22.28 -38.38 -2.70
N LYS A 150 -23.36 -37.85 -3.28
CA LYS A 150 -24.20 -38.60 -4.24
C LYS A 150 -23.44 -38.95 -5.51
N ALA A 151 -22.64 -38.02 -6.05
CA ALA A 151 -21.81 -38.26 -7.22
C ALA A 151 -20.76 -39.35 -6.94
N LEU A 152 -20.01 -39.24 -5.83
CA LEU A 152 -19.06 -40.26 -5.39
C LEU A 152 -19.71 -41.63 -5.20
N LYS A 153 -20.90 -41.67 -4.60
CA LYS A 153 -21.63 -42.93 -4.40
C LYS A 153 -22.07 -43.56 -5.73
N LYS A 154 -22.49 -42.74 -6.70
CA LYS A 154 -22.82 -43.19 -8.05
C LYS A 154 -21.59 -43.74 -8.75
N GLU A 155 -20.49 -42.99 -8.74
CA GLU A 155 -19.22 -43.39 -9.36
C GLU A 155 -18.71 -44.72 -8.79
N LYS A 156 -18.74 -44.92 -7.47
CA LYS A 156 -18.39 -46.21 -6.86
C LYS A 156 -19.31 -47.36 -7.27
N MET A 157 -20.61 -47.10 -7.43
CA MET A 157 -21.54 -48.13 -7.91
C MET A 157 -21.27 -48.49 -9.38
N ASP A 158 -21.01 -47.49 -10.22
CA ASP A 158 -20.72 -47.69 -11.64
C ASP A 158 -19.38 -48.42 -11.82
N GLU A 159 -18.35 -48.06 -11.04
CA GLU A 159 -17.07 -48.78 -11.00
C GLU A 159 -17.24 -50.25 -10.56
N SER A 160 -18.03 -50.50 -9.50
CA SER A 160 -18.29 -51.86 -9.04
C SER A 160 -19.02 -52.70 -10.09
N LYS A 161 -19.99 -52.12 -10.81
CA LYS A 161 -20.67 -52.79 -11.93
C LYS A 161 -19.71 -53.09 -13.08
N ALA A 162 -18.87 -52.13 -13.45
CA ALA A 162 -17.89 -52.31 -14.51
C ALA A 162 -16.89 -53.41 -14.15
N ARG A 163 -16.41 -53.47 -12.90
CA ARG A 163 -15.55 -54.56 -12.41
C ARG A 163 -16.24 -55.93 -12.51
N LYS A 164 -17.50 -56.04 -12.08
CA LYS A 164 -18.25 -57.30 -12.22
C LYS A 164 -18.43 -57.73 -13.67
N GLN A 165 -18.80 -56.80 -14.55
CA GLN A 165 -18.92 -57.08 -15.99
C GLN A 165 -17.60 -57.53 -16.60
N ALA A 166 -16.48 -56.89 -16.24
CA ALA A 166 -15.16 -57.29 -16.69
C ALA A 166 -14.77 -58.70 -16.20
N GLU A 167 -15.09 -59.03 -14.94
CA GLU A 167 -14.88 -60.38 -14.39
C GLU A 167 -15.71 -61.44 -15.11
N ASP A 168 -16.98 -61.15 -15.40
CA ASP A 168 -17.88 -62.09 -16.10
C ASP A 168 -17.41 -62.32 -17.55
N VAL A 169 -17.01 -61.26 -18.25
CA VAL A 169 -16.40 -61.36 -19.59
C VAL A 169 -15.11 -62.18 -19.53
N SER A 170 -14.24 -61.94 -18.53
CA SER A 170 -13.01 -62.72 -18.37
C SER A 170 -13.27 -64.21 -18.14
N LYS A 171 -14.27 -64.55 -17.29
CA LYS A 171 -14.69 -65.94 -17.07
C LYS A 171 -15.24 -66.57 -18.34
N LYS A 172 -16.04 -65.83 -19.12
CA LYS A 172 -16.60 -66.32 -20.39
C LYS A 172 -15.48 -66.59 -21.40
N LEU A 173 -14.55 -65.64 -21.58
CA LEU A 173 -13.40 -65.80 -22.46
C LEU A 173 -12.52 -66.98 -22.07
N ARG A 174 -12.32 -67.25 -20.77
CA ARG A 174 -11.59 -68.44 -20.32
C ARG A 174 -12.28 -69.74 -20.72
N LYS A 175 -13.61 -69.81 -20.57
CA LYS A 175 -14.39 -70.98 -21.01
C LYS A 175 -14.35 -71.15 -22.52
N GLU A 176 -14.59 -70.08 -23.28
CA GLU A 176 -14.53 -70.09 -24.75
C GLU A 176 -13.13 -70.48 -25.25
N LYS A 177 -12.07 -69.95 -24.63
CA LYS A 177 -10.69 -70.35 -24.92
C LYS A 177 -10.46 -71.84 -24.67
N GLN A 178 -10.90 -72.35 -23.51
CA GLN A 178 -10.76 -73.77 -23.19
C GLN A 178 -11.51 -74.65 -24.21
N THR A 179 -12.74 -74.28 -24.58
CA THR A 179 -13.51 -74.99 -25.61
C THR A 179 -12.80 -74.95 -26.96
N ALA A 180 -12.30 -73.79 -27.40
CA ALA A 180 -11.57 -73.66 -28.65
C ALA A 180 -10.27 -74.48 -28.66
N GLU A 181 -9.52 -74.49 -27.55
CA GLU A 181 -8.30 -75.31 -27.40
C GLU A 181 -8.63 -76.81 -27.51
N THR A 182 -9.71 -77.28 -26.89
CA THR A 182 -10.18 -78.67 -27.03
C THR A 182 -10.58 -78.99 -28.47
N THR A 183 -11.38 -78.14 -29.12
CA THR A 183 -11.80 -78.37 -30.52
C THR A 183 -10.62 -78.38 -31.48
N VAL A 184 -9.63 -77.51 -31.28
CA VAL A 184 -8.39 -77.52 -32.09
C VAL A 184 -7.60 -78.81 -31.87
N ALA A 185 -7.53 -79.32 -30.63
CA ALA A 185 -6.87 -80.60 -30.35
C ALA A 185 -7.58 -81.78 -31.05
N GLU A 186 -8.92 -81.83 -30.99
CA GLU A 186 -9.72 -82.83 -31.69
C GLU A 186 -9.55 -82.76 -33.22
N GLN A 187 -9.57 -81.55 -33.79
CA GLN A 187 -9.34 -81.35 -35.22
C GLN A 187 -7.96 -81.80 -35.68
N LYS A 188 -6.92 -81.60 -34.84
CA LYS A 188 -5.56 -82.12 -35.12
C LYS A 188 -5.52 -83.64 -35.17
N GLU A 189 -6.23 -84.31 -34.25
CA GLU A 189 -6.33 -85.77 -34.25
C GLU A 189 -7.07 -86.28 -35.51
N VAL A 190 -8.17 -85.63 -35.88
CA VAL A 190 -8.90 -85.95 -37.12
C VAL A 190 -8.03 -85.76 -38.35
N LEU A 191 -7.25 -84.68 -38.40
CA LEU A 191 -6.35 -84.39 -39.52
C LEU A 191 -5.24 -85.46 -39.64
N GLN A 192 -4.69 -85.94 -38.53
CA GLN A 192 -3.73 -87.05 -38.54
C GLN A 192 -4.34 -88.33 -39.10
N LYS A 193 -5.54 -88.71 -38.63
CA LYS A 193 -6.28 -89.87 -39.17
C LYS A 193 -6.60 -89.71 -40.66
N ALA A 194 -6.91 -88.49 -41.11
CA ALA A 194 -7.16 -88.21 -42.52
C ALA A 194 -5.89 -88.39 -43.38
N VAL A 195 -4.70 -88.04 -42.87
CA VAL A 195 -3.43 -88.34 -43.54
C VAL A 195 -3.21 -89.84 -43.64
N GLU A 196 -3.32 -90.57 -42.54
CA GLU A 196 -3.17 -92.04 -42.50
C GLU A 196 -4.12 -92.71 -43.49
N LEU A 197 -5.40 -92.34 -43.46
CA LEU A 197 -6.41 -92.86 -44.38
C LEU A 197 -6.09 -92.51 -45.85
N SER A 198 -5.55 -91.33 -46.13
CA SER A 198 -5.15 -90.95 -47.50
C SER A 198 -3.99 -91.80 -48.02
N GLU A 199 -3.06 -92.20 -47.14
CA GLU A 199 -1.94 -93.08 -47.48
C GLU A 199 -2.44 -94.52 -47.72
N GLU A 200 -3.31 -95.04 -46.85
CA GLU A 200 -3.97 -96.33 -47.04
C GLU A 200 -4.79 -96.37 -48.34
N TYR A 201 -5.56 -95.33 -48.62
CA TYR A 201 -6.36 -95.23 -49.84
C TYR A 201 -5.48 -95.21 -51.10
N THR A 202 -4.37 -94.47 -51.07
CA THR A 202 -3.40 -94.43 -52.17
C THR A 202 -2.75 -95.80 -52.39
N ALA A 203 -2.35 -96.48 -51.31
CA ALA A 203 -1.77 -97.82 -51.37
C ALA A 203 -2.76 -98.86 -51.90
N LEU A 204 -4.01 -98.80 -51.44
CA LEU A 204 -5.10 -99.68 -51.90
C LEU A 204 -5.39 -99.47 -53.38
N ASN A 205 -5.47 -98.22 -53.84
CA ASN A 205 -5.69 -97.92 -55.24
C ASN A 205 -4.53 -98.40 -56.13
N LYS A 206 -3.28 -98.31 -55.65
CA LYS A 206 -2.11 -98.88 -56.35
C LYS A 206 -2.24 -100.40 -56.47
N LEU A 207 -2.58 -101.08 -55.38
CA LEU A 207 -2.81 -102.53 -55.38
C LEU A 207 -3.96 -102.93 -56.32
N ALA A 208 -5.07 -102.18 -56.31
CA ALA A 208 -6.20 -102.40 -57.21
C ALA A 208 -5.79 -102.22 -58.68
N ASN A 209 -4.99 -101.19 -58.99
CA ASN A 209 -4.44 -101.00 -60.34
C ASN A 209 -3.47 -102.11 -60.76
N GLU A 210 -2.62 -102.59 -59.84
CA GLU A 210 -1.74 -103.73 -60.09
C GLU A 210 -2.53 -105.01 -60.37
N GLN A 211 -3.57 -105.30 -59.58
CA GLN A 211 -4.48 -106.42 -59.80
C GLN A 211 -5.27 -106.28 -61.11
N PHE A 212 -5.79 -105.10 -61.41
CA PHE A 212 -6.44 -104.79 -62.68
C PHE A 212 -5.50 -105.06 -63.86
N ASN A 213 -4.25 -104.61 -63.79
CA ASN A 213 -3.24 -104.86 -64.82
C ASN A 213 -2.88 -106.34 -64.96
N GLN A 214 -2.90 -107.12 -63.87
CA GLN A 214 -2.71 -108.57 -63.92
C GLN A 214 -3.91 -109.29 -64.55
N LEU A 215 -5.13 -108.88 -64.21
CA LEU A 215 -6.38 -109.42 -64.77
C LEU A 215 -6.52 -109.07 -66.26
N ALA A 216 -6.22 -107.83 -66.65
CA ALA A 216 -6.24 -107.39 -68.05
C ALA A 216 -5.25 -108.15 -68.97
N LYS A 217 -4.20 -108.76 -68.40
CA LYS A 217 -3.27 -109.64 -69.12
C LYS A 217 -3.79 -111.07 -69.30
N LYS A 218 -4.73 -111.51 -68.47
CA LYS A 218 -5.25 -112.89 -68.42
C LYS A 218 -6.71 -113.03 -68.88
N ALA A 219 -7.44 -111.94 -69.00
CA ALA A 219 -8.84 -111.94 -69.43
C ALA A 219 -8.94 -112.05 -70.96
N ASP A 220 -9.74 -113.01 -71.42
CA ASP A 220 -10.06 -113.21 -72.84
C ASP A 220 -10.94 -112.08 -73.42
N ASP A 221 -11.69 -111.38 -72.56
CA ASP A 221 -12.54 -110.24 -72.91
C ASP A 221 -12.19 -109.01 -72.06
N LYS A 222 -11.34 -108.13 -72.62
CA LYS A 222 -10.81 -106.95 -71.94
C LYS A 222 -11.84 -105.84 -71.73
N ASP A 223 -12.93 -105.85 -72.49
CA ASP A 223 -13.96 -104.80 -72.42
C ASP A 223 -14.96 -105.04 -71.29
N SER A 224 -14.95 -106.24 -70.68
CA SER A 224 -15.73 -106.59 -69.49
C SER A 224 -15.12 -106.11 -68.16
N LEU A 225 -13.88 -105.60 -68.17
CA LEU A 225 -13.18 -105.15 -66.96
C LEU A 225 -13.52 -103.69 -66.63
N GLU A 226 -14.17 -103.46 -65.49
CA GLU A 226 -14.37 -102.11 -64.95
C GLU A 226 -13.04 -101.48 -64.54
N LYS A 227 -12.77 -100.26 -65.00
CA LYS A 227 -11.55 -99.52 -64.67
C LYS A 227 -11.57 -99.11 -63.21
N VAL A 228 -10.40 -99.20 -62.56
CA VAL A 228 -10.22 -98.67 -61.20
C VAL A 228 -10.44 -97.14 -61.23
N PRO A 229 -11.31 -96.57 -60.36
CA PRO A 229 -11.53 -95.13 -60.30
C PRO A 229 -10.22 -94.35 -60.09
N ALA A 230 -10.10 -93.20 -60.77
CA ALA A 230 -8.94 -92.33 -60.59
C ALA A 230 -8.95 -91.70 -59.18
N ILE A 231 -7.78 -91.65 -58.55
CA ILE A 231 -7.62 -90.90 -57.29
C ILE A 231 -7.75 -89.40 -57.58
N ASN A 232 -8.44 -88.68 -56.69
CA ASN A 232 -8.38 -87.23 -56.66
C ASN A 232 -7.09 -86.78 -55.94
N GLU A 233 -6.01 -86.61 -56.71
CA GLU A 233 -4.68 -86.25 -56.20
C GLU A 233 -4.67 -84.87 -55.53
N GLU A 234 -5.48 -83.93 -56.01
CA GLU A 234 -5.59 -82.57 -55.45
C GLU A 234 -6.09 -82.60 -53.99
N ILE A 235 -7.11 -83.41 -53.69
CA ILE A 235 -7.63 -83.55 -52.32
C ILE A 235 -6.58 -84.17 -51.39
N ILE A 236 -5.82 -85.16 -51.86
CA ILE A 236 -4.81 -85.83 -51.04
C ILE A 236 -3.63 -84.88 -50.76
N GLU A 237 -3.18 -84.12 -51.75
CA GLU A 237 -2.15 -83.10 -51.55
C GLU A 237 -2.62 -81.99 -50.60
N LEU A 238 -3.88 -81.56 -50.69
CA LEU A 238 -4.45 -80.57 -49.76
C LEU A 238 -4.47 -81.09 -48.31
N ILE A 239 -4.87 -82.36 -48.08
CA ILE A 239 -4.86 -82.98 -46.74
C ILE A 239 -3.43 -83.05 -46.17
N LYS A 240 -2.46 -83.47 -46.99
CA LYS A 240 -1.05 -83.56 -46.57
C LYS A 240 -0.44 -82.19 -46.29
N THR A 241 -0.70 -81.22 -47.15
CA THR A 241 -0.24 -79.83 -46.98
C THR A 241 -0.82 -79.21 -45.72
N ALA A 242 -2.12 -79.38 -45.48
CA ALA A 242 -2.78 -78.89 -44.26
C ALA A 242 -2.17 -79.50 -42.98
N ALA A 243 -1.83 -80.79 -43.01
CA ALA A 243 -1.19 -81.47 -41.88
C ALA A 243 0.26 -81.00 -41.64
N GLU A 244 1.02 -80.71 -42.70
CA GLU A 244 2.37 -80.15 -42.59
C GLU A 244 2.38 -78.72 -42.03
N GLU A 245 1.42 -77.89 -42.44
CA GLU A 245 1.27 -76.53 -41.91
C GLU A 245 0.92 -76.53 -40.41
N GLU A 246 0.03 -77.43 -39.97
CA GLU A 246 -0.28 -77.61 -38.55
C GLU A 246 0.93 -78.07 -37.73
N LYS A 247 1.74 -79.00 -38.25
CA LYS A 247 3.00 -79.41 -37.61
C LYS A 247 4.00 -78.26 -37.48
N LYS A 248 4.01 -77.31 -38.42
CA LYS A 248 4.86 -76.11 -38.35
C LYS A 248 4.34 -75.09 -37.33
N LYS A 249 3.01 -74.92 -37.20
CA LYS A 249 2.40 -74.01 -36.22
C LYS A 249 2.53 -74.49 -34.77
N GLY A 250 2.59 -75.80 -34.53
CA GLY A 250 2.78 -76.38 -33.19
C GLY A 250 4.20 -76.33 -32.62
N LYS A 251 5.20 -75.81 -33.35
CA LYS A 251 6.62 -75.75 -32.94
C LYS A 251 7.13 -74.35 -32.56
N LYS A 252 6.27 -73.33 -32.60
CA LYS A 252 6.56 -71.96 -32.11
C LYS A 252 5.78 -71.70 -30.83
#